data_AF-A0A3S3R6C4-F1
#
_entry.id   AF-A0A3S3R6C4-F1
#
_cell.length_a   1.000
_cell.length_b   1.000
_cell.length_c   1.000
_cell.angle_alpha   90.00
_cell.angle_beta   90.00
_cell.angle_gamma   90.00
#
_symmetry.space_group_name_H-M   'P 1'
#
loop_
_entity.id
_entity.type
_entity.pdbx_description
1 polymer ?
#
loop_
_entity_poly.entity_id
_entity_poly.type
_entity_poly.pdbx_seq_one_letter_code
_entity_poly.pdbx_strand_id
1 'polypeptide(L)'
;MAFSEQPKHTGIKIASLGLLLGFLLLLKQNFYFLYLFLFLYFFWKIWVLRPRWNGKKIFRLTAVLLIGSSVFAGVCLTDAWVNDFNKNDLMFKARQQFAEELYNPDTPIENRHAYLEMRQRGTTLKHFLAADRWGEKSFRTSFGVYGYTQYSGSFAYYDYVRYTGLALLLTLVISIGYRGQSAGIALMAISGVTALLLIIVACWHAWTVDFQAQGRYFLPIIPIAAVLFYHCRRIIFRPVFYILFFTLFSFSVYNFILVGLRDIGKYGM
;
A
#
# COMPACT_ATOMS: atom_id res chain seq x y z
N MET A 1 15.06 35.41 -32.47
CA MET A 1 13.87 35.18 -31.61
C MET A 1 13.12 33.98 -32.16
N ALA A 2 13.30 32.80 -31.56
CA ALA A 2 12.53 31.62 -31.91
C ALA A 2 11.67 31.27 -30.69
N PHE A 3 10.39 31.68 -30.72
CA PHE A 3 9.39 31.16 -29.79
C PHE A 3 9.23 29.68 -30.09
N SER A 4 10.02 28.86 -29.41
CA SER A 4 9.82 27.43 -29.30
C SER A 4 8.49 27.26 -28.57
N GLU A 5 7.41 27.07 -29.32
CA GLU A 5 6.13 26.60 -28.79
C GLU A 5 6.38 25.33 -27.98
N GLN A 6 6.50 25.46 -26.66
CA GLN A 6 6.38 24.29 -25.80
C GLN A 6 4.95 23.81 -25.94
N PRO A 7 4.70 22.51 -26.19
CA PRO A 7 3.34 22.04 -26.42
C PRO A 7 2.51 22.42 -25.20
N LYS A 8 1.38 23.14 -25.43
CA LYS A 8 0.46 23.70 -24.42
C LYS A 8 0.11 22.73 -23.28
N HIS A 9 0.23 21.43 -23.53
CA HIS A 9 0.02 20.35 -22.55
C HIS A 9 1.14 20.14 -21.53
N THR A 10 2.26 20.86 -21.59
CA THR A 10 3.41 20.63 -20.68
C THR A 10 3.15 21.19 -19.28
N GLY A 11 2.57 22.38 -19.17
CA GLY A 11 2.24 23.00 -17.88
C GLY A 11 1.18 22.21 -17.10
N ILE A 12 0.11 21.79 -17.78
CA ILE A 12 -0.97 20.98 -17.19
C ILE A 12 -0.42 19.66 -16.63
N LYS A 13 0.50 18.99 -17.36
CA LYS A 13 1.13 17.74 -16.91
C LYS A 13 2.01 17.94 -15.68
N ILE A 14 2.74 19.05 -15.59
CA ILE A 14 3.57 19.38 -14.43
C ILE A 14 2.67 19.63 -13.21
N ALA A 15 1.62 20.44 -13.39
CA ALA A 15 0.66 20.73 -12.33
C ALA A 15 -0.05 19.46 -11.84
N SER A 16 -0.56 18.62 -12.75
CA SER A 16 -1.25 17.38 -12.36
C SER A 16 -0.33 16.38 -11.65
N LEU A 17 0.91 16.21 -12.12
CA LEU A 17 1.90 15.37 -11.43
C LEU A 17 2.29 15.93 -10.05
N GLY A 18 2.43 17.26 -9.93
CA GLY A 18 2.69 17.92 -8.66
C GLY A 18 1.55 17.74 -7.66
N LEU A 19 0.31 17.99 -8.08
CA LEU A 19 -0.87 17.76 -7.24
C LEU A 19 -1.01 16.29 -6.83
N LEU A 20 -0.80 15.35 -7.76
CA LEU A 20 -0.82 13.93 -7.47
C LEU A 20 0.25 13.54 -6.46
N LEU A 21 1.46 14.10 -6.56
CA LEU A 21 2.51 13.91 -5.55
C LEU A 21 2.08 14.46 -4.18
N GLY A 22 1.48 15.65 -4.13
CA GLY A 22 0.96 16.24 -2.91
C GLY A 22 -0.12 15.38 -2.24
N PHE A 23 -1.10 14.91 -3.01
CA PHE A 23 -2.14 14.00 -2.49
C PHE A 23 -1.59 12.65 -2.09
N LEU A 24 -0.62 12.11 -2.82
CA LEU A 24 0.09 10.90 -2.41
C LEU A 24 0.69 11.14 -1.03
N LEU A 25 1.51 12.17 -0.83
CA LEU A 25 2.15 12.47 0.47
C LEU A 25 1.17 12.62 1.64
N LEU A 26 -0.08 13.02 1.38
CA LEU A 26 -1.15 13.12 2.39
C LEU A 26 -1.84 11.79 2.70
N LEU A 27 -1.53 10.71 1.98
CA LEU A 27 -2.03 9.37 2.29
C LEU A 27 -1.49 8.86 3.62
N LYS A 28 -2.13 7.78 4.11
CA LYS A 28 -1.77 7.10 5.35
C LYS A 28 -0.29 6.68 5.38
N GLN A 29 0.26 6.58 6.59
CA GLN A 29 1.68 6.24 6.84
C GLN A 29 2.15 4.94 6.17
N ASN A 30 1.26 3.97 5.92
CA ASN A 30 1.62 2.76 5.20
C ASN A 30 2.09 3.03 3.76
N PHE A 31 1.72 4.16 3.15
CA PHE A 31 2.23 4.59 1.84
C PHE A 31 3.68 5.09 1.86
N TYR A 32 4.32 5.22 3.03
CA TYR A 32 5.74 5.63 3.10
C TYR A 32 6.65 4.63 2.37
N PHE A 33 6.29 3.34 2.35
CA PHE A 33 7.01 2.33 1.58
C PHE A 33 6.87 2.52 0.07
N LEU A 34 5.77 3.10 -0.40
CA LEU A 34 5.64 3.51 -1.80
C LEU A 34 6.60 4.66 -2.12
N TYR A 35 6.79 5.63 -1.21
CA TYR A 35 7.76 6.71 -1.44
C TYR A 35 9.19 6.19 -1.45
N LEU A 36 9.53 5.29 -0.53
CA LEU A 36 10.81 4.59 -0.54
C LEU A 36 11.01 3.87 -1.87
N PHE A 37 10.00 3.14 -2.35
CA PHE A 37 10.04 2.51 -3.68
C PHE A 37 10.25 3.53 -4.80
N LEU A 38 9.46 4.62 -4.85
CA LEU A 38 9.56 5.64 -5.90
C LEU A 38 10.93 6.32 -5.92
N PHE A 39 11.52 6.56 -4.74
CA PHE A 39 12.87 7.06 -4.58
C PHE A 39 13.90 6.08 -5.15
N LEU A 40 13.89 4.82 -4.71
CA LEU A 40 14.80 3.79 -5.23
C LEU A 40 14.61 3.52 -6.73
N TYR A 41 13.36 3.54 -7.19
CA TYR A 41 13.00 3.43 -8.61
C TYR A 41 13.55 4.61 -9.43
N PHE A 42 13.55 5.82 -8.88
CA PHE A 42 14.15 6.98 -9.53
C PHE A 42 15.66 6.79 -9.72
N PHE A 43 16.39 6.31 -8.71
CA PHE A 43 17.82 5.97 -8.85
C PHE A 43 18.03 4.85 -9.87
N TRP A 44 17.23 3.79 -9.80
CA TRP A 44 17.28 2.71 -10.79
C TRP A 44 17.10 3.24 -12.21
N LYS A 45 16.15 4.16 -12.42
CA LYS A 45 15.90 4.80 -13.72
C LYS A 45 17.08 5.65 -14.19
N ILE A 46 17.73 6.38 -13.29
CA ILE A 46 18.97 7.13 -13.61
C ILE A 46 20.08 6.18 -14.02
N TRP A 47 20.28 5.09 -13.28
CA TRP A 47 21.30 4.08 -13.56
C TRP A 47 21.10 3.39 -14.92
N VAL A 48 19.86 2.96 -15.22
CA VAL A 48 19.54 2.25 -16.47
C VAL A 48 19.51 3.18 -17.68
N LEU A 49 18.82 4.32 -17.59
CA LEU A 49 18.63 5.19 -18.75
C LEU A 49 19.78 6.18 -18.97
N ARG A 50 20.64 6.38 -17.96
CA ARG A 50 21.73 7.37 -17.94
C ARG A 50 21.31 8.71 -18.58
N PRO A 51 20.22 9.32 -18.09
CA PRO A 51 19.62 10.46 -18.77
C PRO A 51 20.59 11.63 -18.81
N ARG A 52 20.76 12.24 -19.99
CA ARG A 52 21.44 13.53 -20.09
C ARG A 52 20.60 14.61 -19.39
N TRP A 53 21.16 15.20 -18.35
CA TRP A 53 20.57 16.29 -17.61
C TRP A 53 20.66 17.59 -18.42
N ASN A 54 19.59 18.38 -18.38
CA ASN A 54 19.51 19.70 -19.00
C ASN A 54 18.61 20.55 -18.08
N GLY A 55 18.85 21.86 -18.02
CA GLY A 55 18.05 22.82 -17.25
C GLY A 55 16.54 22.64 -17.44
N LYS A 56 16.06 22.31 -18.65
CA LYS A 56 14.62 22.02 -18.88
C LYS A 56 14.10 20.81 -18.09
N LYS A 57 14.87 19.73 -17.96
CA LYS A 57 14.46 18.53 -17.20
C LYS A 57 14.53 18.78 -15.70
N ILE A 58 15.56 19.49 -15.26
CA ILE A 58 15.74 19.89 -13.86
C ILE A 58 14.57 20.78 -13.45
N PHE A 59 14.27 21.83 -14.24
CA PHE A 59 13.13 22.71 -14.00
C PHE A 59 11.81 21.94 -13.87
N ARG A 60 11.52 20.99 -14.77
CA ARG A 60 10.30 20.17 -14.69
C ARG A 60 10.22 19.35 -13.42
N LEU A 61 11.34 18.71 -13.04
CA LEU A 61 11.40 17.93 -11.79
C LEU A 61 11.21 18.83 -10.57
N THR A 62 11.94 19.94 -10.51
CA THR A 62 11.85 20.93 -9.43
C THR A 62 10.43 21.49 -9.31
N ALA A 63 9.78 21.82 -10.43
CA ALA A 63 8.41 22.32 -10.43
C ALA A 63 7.41 21.29 -9.88
N VAL A 64 7.50 20.01 -10.29
CA VAL A 64 6.65 18.94 -9.73
C VAL A 64 6.86 18.79 -8.23
N LEU A 65 8.12 18.78 -7.78
CA LEU A 65 8.46 18.66 -6.36
C LEU A 65 7.94 19.86 -5.55
N LEU A 66 8.16 21.09 -6.03
CA LEU A 66 7.69 22.29 -5.35
C LEU A 66 6.17 22.33 -5.23
N ILE A 67 5.44 22.01 -6.29
CA ILE A 67 3.97 21.96 -6.25
C ILE A 67 3.49 20.90 -5.26
N GLY A 68 4.03 19.68 -5.33
CA GLY A 68 3.64 18.60 -4.42
C GLY A 68 3.96 18.88 -2.96
N SER A 69 5.17 19.38 -2.69
CA SER A 69 5.59 19.80 -1.35
C SER A 69 4.78 20.97 -0.82
N SER A 70 4.36 21.92 -1.67
CA SER A 70 3.53 23.05 -1.25
C SER A 70 2.13 22.60 -0.82
N VAL A 71 1.50 21.68 -1.55
CA VAL A 71 0.21 21.09 -1.17
C VAL A 71 0.31 20.34 0.15
N PHE A 72 1.31 19.47 0.27
CA PHE A 72 1.56 18.70 1.49
C PHE A 72 1.83 19.62 2.69
N ALA A 73 2.76 20.58 2.53
CA ALA A 73 3.10 21.53 3.59
C ALA A 73 1.90 22.39 3.97
N GLY A 74 1.10 22.87 3.00
CA GLY A 74 -0.09 23.67 3.28
C GLY A 74 -1.09 22.94 4.18
N VAL A 75 -1.38 21.67 3.89
CA VAL A 75 -2.29 20.86 4.71
C VAL A 75 -1.68 20.55 6.07
N CYS A 76 -0.43 20.08 6.13
CA CYS A 76 0.22 19.73 7.40
C CYS A 76 0.43 20.94 8.31
N LEU A 77 0.79 22.11 7.77
CA LEU A 77 0.96 23.33 8.55
C LEU A 77 -0.38 23.87 9.04
N THR A 78 -1.43 23.81 8.22
CA THR A 78 -2.78 24.21 8.66
C THR A 78 -3.29 23.29 9.76
N ASP A 79 -3.15 21.97 9.59
CA ASP A 79 -3.51 20.97 10.61
C ASP A 79 -2.71 21.18 11.90
N ALA A 80 -1.40 21.42 11.81
CA ALA A 80 -0.58 21.71 12.98
C ALA A 80 -1.00 23.03 13.65
N TRP A 81 -1.20 24.09 12.89
CA TRP A 81 -1.60 25.40 13.40
C TRP A 81 -2.96 25.39 14.10
N VAL A 82 -3.97 24.74 13.52
CA VAL A 82 -5.31 24.58 14.15
C VAL A 82 -5.24 23.81 15.46
N ASN A 83 -4.25 22.92 15.62
CA ASN A 83 -4.04 22.12 16.82
C ASN A 83 -2.90 22.66 17.71
N ASP A 84 -2.55 23.95 17.60
CA ASP A 84 -1.49 24.62 18.40
C ASP A 84 -0.14 23.89 18.39
N PHE A 85 0.17 23.21 17.29
CA PHE A 85 1.33 22.33 17.11
C PHE A 85 1.42 21.20 18.16
N ASN A 86 0.34 20.94 18.91
CA ASN A 86 0.28 19.93 19.96
C ASN A 86 -0.80 18.85 19.70
N LYS A 87 -0.98 18.49 18.42
CA LYS A 87 -1.98 17.52 17.99
C LYS A 87 -1.88 16.18 18.70
N ASN A 88 -0.66 15.67 18.95
CA ASN A 88 -0.47 14.36 19.57
C ASN A 88 -0.99 14.35 21.02
N ASP A 89 -0.70 15.38 21.82
CA ASP A 89 -1.20 15.46 23.19
C ASP A 89 -2.71 15.70 23.21
N LEU A 90 -3.22 16.54 22.30
CA LEU A 90 -4.67 16.76 22.16
C LEU A 90 -5.40 15.47 21.77
N MET A 91 -4.85 14.68 20.85
CA MET A 91 -5.39 13.37 20.49
C MET A 91 -5.32 12.39 21.66
N PHE A 92 -4.26 12.42 22.46
CA PHE A 92 -4.14 11.59 23.65
C PHE A 92 -5.19 11.96 24.71
N LYS A 93 -5.32 13.26 25.03
CA LYS A 93 -6.36 13.77 25.93
C LYS A 93 -7.77 13.44 25.45
N ALA A 94 -8.02 13.58 24.15
CA ALA A 94 -9.30 13.20 23.55
C ALA A 94 -9.57 11.69 23.68
N ARG A 95 -8.56 10.83 23.55
CA ARG A 95 -8.72 9.39 23.82
C ARG A 95 -9.05 9.13 25.28
N GLN A 96 -8.39 9.78 26.23
CA GLN A 96 -8.72 9.65 27.66
C GLN A 96 -10.17 10.07 27.97
N GLN A 97 -10.63 11.14 27.33
CA GLN A 97 -11.96 11.71 27.61
C GLN A 97 -13.12 10.96 26.93
N PHE A 98 -12.92 10.47 25.70
CA PHE A 98 -14.01 9.97 24.86
C PHE A 98 -13.92 8.48 24.51
N ALA A 99 -12.79 7.80 24.77
CA ALA A 99 -12.71 6.37 24.49
C ALA A 99 -13.51 5.57 25.52
N GLU A 100 -14.21 4.55 25.03
CA GLU A 100 -14.81 3.52 25.89
C GLU A 100 -13.73 2.83 26.74
N GLU A 101 -14.13 2.29 27.90
CA GLU A 101 -13.22 1.68 28.89
C GLU A 101 -12.25 0.65 28.27
N LEU A 102 -12.72 -0.15 27.30
CA LEU A 102 -11.92 -1.15 26.60
C LEU A 102 -10.78 -0.56 25.74
N TYR A 103 -10.89 0.70 25.33
CA TYR A 103 -9.94 1.38 24.45
C TYR A 103 -9.26 2.59 25.12
N ASN A 104 -9.68 2.94 26.34
CA ASN A 104 -9.15 4.07 27.08
C ASN A 104 -7.72 3.77 27.57
N PRO A 105 -6.71 4.63 27.28
CA PRO A 105 -5.33 4.39 27.68
C PRO A 105 -5.12 4.38 29.21
N ASP A 106 -6.01 4.98 30.00
CA ASP A 106 -5.91 5.01 31.47
C ASP A 106 -6.40 3.71 32.12
N THR A 107 -7.15 2.88 31.38
CA THR A 107 -7.60 1.57 31.84
C THR A 107 -6.41 0.60 31.95
N PRO A 108 -6.25 -0.14 33.07
CA PRO A 108 -5.25 -1.19 33.19
C PRO A 108 -5.27 -2.15 32.00
N ILE A 109 -4.10 -2.59 31.55
CA ILE A 109 -3.98 -3.38 30.32
C ILE A 109 -4.86 -4.63 30.36
N GLU A 110 -5.02 -5.27 31.52
CA GLU A 110 -5.83 -6.46 31.75
C GLU A 110 -7.31 -6.24 31.39
N ASN A 111 -7.81 -5.02 31.60
CA ASN A 111 -9.21 -4.64 31.38
C ASN A 111 -9.43 -4.00 30.00
N ARG A 112 -8.35 -3.67 29.26
CA ARG A 112 -8.43 -3.19 27.88
C ARG A 112 -8.70 -4.33 26.90
N HIS A 113 -9.15 -3.99 25.70
CA HIS A 113 -9.44 -4.96 24.64
C HIS A 113 -8.24 -5.89 24.37
N ALA A 114 -8.50 -7.20 24.27
CA ALA A 114 -7.46 -8.25 24.21
C ALA A 114 -6.51 -8.14 23.01
N TYR A 115 -6.96 -7.48 21.94
CA TYR A 115 -6.20 -7.25 20.70
C TYR A 115 -5.32 -5.99 20.71
N LEU A 116 -5.33 -5.22 21.79
CA LEU A 116 -4.40 -4.11 21.98
C LEU A 116 -3.12 -4.59 22.66
N GLU A 117 -1.97 -4.09 22.18
CA GLU A 117 -0.65 -4.27 22.80
C GLU A 117 -0.30 -5.73 23.13
N MET A 118 -0.63 -6.66 22.21
CA MET A 118 -0.47 -8.11 22.41
C MET A 118 0.95 -8.51 22.85
N ARG A 119 1.99 -7.83 22.33
CA ARG A 119 3.37 -8.03 22.78
C ARG A 119 3.56 -7.72 24.27
N GLN A 120 2.99 -6.62 24.77
CA GLN A 120 3.12 -6.22 26.18
C GLN A 120 2.37 -7.19 27.10
N ARG A 121 1.29 -7.81 26.60
CA ARG A 121 0.54 -8.88 27.29
C ARG A 121 1.27 -10.24 27.29
N GLY A 122 2.48 -10.32 26.73
CA GLY A 122 3.28 -11.55 26.67
C GLY A 122 2.96 -12.47 25.49
N THR A 123 2.12 -12.07 24.53
CA THR A 123 1.91 -12.86 23.31
C THR A 123 3.19 -12.89 22.49
N THR A 124 3.76 -14.09 22.29
CA THR A 124 4.94 -14.28 21.45
C THR A 124 4.60 -14.10 19.97
N LEU A 125 5.59 -13.69 19.16
CA LEU A 125 5.41 -13.56 17.70
C LEU A 125 5.00 -14.90 17.04
N LYS A 126 5.47 -16.04 17.57
CA LYS A 126 5.09 -17.36 17.09
C LYS A 126 3.60 -17.63 17.31
N HIS A 127 3.08 -17.32 18.50
CA HIS A 127 1.66 -17.44 18.80
C HIS A 127 0.83 -16.52 17.90
N PHE A 128 1.26 -15.27 17.76
CA PHE A 128 0.61 -14.28 16.90
C PHE A 128 0.47 -14.73 15.44
N LEU A 129 1.52 -15.33 14.88
CA LEU A 129 1.49 -15.80 13.49
C LEU A 129 0.71 -17.11 13.34
N ALA A 130 0.89 -18.06 14.25
CA ALA A 130 0.34 -19.42 14.12
C ALA A 130 -1.09 -19.55 14.69
N ALA A 131 -1.33 -19.06 15.90
CA ALA A 131 -2.62 -19.18 16.58
C ALA A 131 -3.58 -18.04 16.18
N ASP A 132 -3.11 -16.78 16.22
CA ASP A 132 -3.96 -15.64 15.85
C ASP A 132 -4.15 -15.48 14.34
N ARG A 133 -3.37 -16.23 13.54
CA ARG A 133 -3.43 -16.36 12.08
C ARG A 133 -3.43 -15.00 11.38
N TRP A 134 -2.61 -14.06 11.86
CA TRP A 134 -2.52 -12.69 11.33
C TRP A 134 -2.37 -12.66 9.81
N GLY A 135 -1.45 -13.49 9.27
CA GLY A 135 -1.15 -13.52 7.84
C GLY A 135 -2.36 -13.96 7.00
N GLU A 136 -3.09 -14.97 7.47
CA GLU A 136 -4.29 -15.45 6.77
C GLU A 136 -5.43 -14.46 6.85
N LYS A 137 -5.70 -13.89 8.02
CA LYS A 137 -6.75 -12.86 8.18
C LYS A 137 -6.45 -11.64 7.30
N SER A 138 -5.19 -11.20 7.26
CA SER A 138 -4.76 -10.07 6.42
C SER A 138 -4.84 -10.41 4.92
N PHE A 139 -4.52 -11.65 4.55
CA PHE A 139 -4.68 -12.14 3.18
C PHE A 139 -6.16 -12.14 2.77
N ARG A 140 -7.04 -12.79 3.54
CA ARG A 140 -8.48 -12.88 3.23
C ARG A 140 -9.11 -11.51 3.07
N THR A 141 -8.84 -10.59 4.01
CA THR A 141 -9.36 -9.22 3.94
C THR A 141 -8.79 -8.41 2.77
N SER A 142 -7.64 -8.79 2.21
CA SER A 142 -7.11 -8.20 0.96
C SER A 142 -7.90 -8.64 -0.27
N PHE A 143 -8.52 -9.83 -0.23
CA PHE A 143 -9.16 -10.49 -1.38
C PHE A 143 -10.69 -10.65 -1.21
N GLY A 144 -11.31 -9.77 -0.42
CA GLY A 144 -12.75 -9.63 -0.35
C GLY A 144 -13.39 -10.29 0.88
N VAL A 145 -13.16 -9.65 2.03
CA VAL A 145 -14.00 -9.80 3.21
C VAL A 145 -14.71 -8.47 3.43
N TYR A 146 -16.02 -8.50 3.62
CA TYR A 146 -16.89 -7.33 3.64
C TYR A 146 -17.55 -7.13 5.01
N GLY A 147 -18.19 -5.96 5.20
CA GLY A 147 -18.94 -5.62 6.42
C GLY A 147 -18.11 -5.72 7.69
N TYR A 148 -17.00 -4.97 7.78
CA TYR A 148 -16.12 -5.00 8.96
C TYR A 148 -15.67 -6.41 9.37
N THR A 149 -15.30 -7.23 8.39
CA THR A 149 -14.84 -8.62 8.56
C THR A 149 -15.91 -9.68 8.85
N GLN A 150 -17.19 -9.32 8.74
CA GLN A 150 -18.32 -10.22 9.00
C GLN A 150 -18.61 -11.18 7.84
N TYR A 151 -18.53 -10.71 6.59
CA TYR A 151 -18.93 -11.48 5.42
C TYR A 151 -17.71 -11.94 4.64
N SER A 152 -17.52 -13.24 4.50
CA SER A 152 -16.37 -13.82 3.83
C SER A 152 -16.78 -15.02 2.99
N GLY A 153 -16.15 -15.19 1.82
CA GLY A 153 -16.30 -16.42 1.04
C GLY A 153 -15.83 -17.68 1.77
N SER A 154 -16.04 -18.84 1.15
CA SER A 154 -15.59 -20.13 1.69
C SER A 154 -14.06 -20.19 1.81
N PHE A 155 -13.53 -21.03 2.69
CA PHE A 155 -12.08 -21.23 2.81
C PHE A 155 -11.45 -21.70 1.48
N ALA A 156 -12.14 -22.58 0.75
CA ALA A 156 -11.71 -23.06 -0.57
C ALA A 156 -11.53 -21.91 -1.58
N TYR A 157 -12.41 -20.90 -1.57
CA TYR A 157 -12.24 -19.70 -2.41
C TYR A 157 -10.89 -19.03 -2.16
N TYR A 158 -10.53 -18.80 -0.90
CA TYR A 158 -9.28 -18.14 -0.55
C TYR A 158 -8.06 -19.00 -0.87
N ASP A 159 -8.16 -20.33 -0.78
CA ASP A 159 -7.08 -21.22 -1.22
C ASP A 159 -6.88 -21.14 -2.75
N TYR A 160 -7.94 -21.10 -3.54
CA TYR A 160 -7.83 -20.90 -5.00
C TYR A 160 -7.22 -19.54 -5.36
N VAL A 161 -7.61 -18.47 -4.66
CA VAL A 161 -6.99 -17.14 -4.81
C VAL A 161 -5.51 -17.19 -4.44
N ARG A 162 -5.14 -17.88 -3.35
CA ARG A 162 -3.75 -18.01 -2.88
C ARG A 162 -2.90 -18.73 -3.92
N TYR A 163 -3.34 -19.88 -4.42
CA TYR A 163 -2.57 -20.65 -5.40
C TYR A 163 -2.46 -19.92 -6.75
N THR A 164 -3.55 -19.32 -7.23
CA THR A 164 -3.51 -18.52 -8.47
C THR A 164 -2.62 -17.29 -8.32
N GLY A 165 -2.69 -16.60 -7.18
CA GLY A 165 -1.84 -15.47 -6.84
C GLY A 165 -0.36 -15.84 -6.78
N LEU A 166 -0.04 -16.97 -6.14
CA LEU A 166 1.32 -17.50 -6.08
C LEU A 166 1.83 -17.87 -7.48
N ALA A 167 1.02 -18.55 -8.30
CA ALA A 167 1.37 -18.89 -9.68
C ALA A 167 1.63 -17.64 -10.53
N LEU A 168 0.83 -16.58 -10.36
CA LEU A 168 1.02 -15.31 -11.05
C LEU A 168 2.36 -14.65 -10.64
N LEU A 169 2.65 -14.62 -9.34
CA LEU A 169 3.90 -14.10 -8.81
C LEU A 169 5.12 -14.90 -9.31
N LEU A 170 5.03 -16.24 -9.29
CA LEU A 170 6.08 -17.12 -9.81
C LEU A 170 6.31 -16.89 -11.30
N THR A 171 5.25 -16.70 -12.09
CA THR A 171 5.37 -16.37 -13.51
C THR A 171 6.17 -15.08 -13.71
N LEU A 172 5.93 -14.04 -12.90
CA LEU A 172 6.72 -12.81 -12.92
C LEU A 172 8.18 -13.05 -12.54
N VAL A 173 8.42 -13.70 -11.40
CA VAL A 173 9.77 -13.96 -10.88
C VAL A 173 10.61 -14.77 -11.86
N ILE A 174 10.05 -15.87 -12.41
CA ILE A 174 10.74 -16.72 -13.39
C ILE A 174 10.99 -15.95 -14.69
N SER A 175 10.01 -15.20 -15.19
CA SER A 175 10.18 -14.41 -16.42
C SER A 175 11.32 -13.38 -16.28
N ILE A 176 11.36 -12.67 -15.15
CA ILE A 176 12.37 -11.65 -14.88
C ILE A 176 13.73 -12.28 -14.59
N GLY A 177 13.78 -13.38 -13.84
CA GLY A 177 15.02 -14.11 -13.57
C GLY A 177 15.66 -14.64 -14.85
N TYR A 178 14.87 -15.17 -15.77
CA TYR A 178 15.38 -15.76 -17.02
C TYR A 178 15.69 -14.73 -18.11
N ARG A 179 14.89 -13.65 -18.22
CA ARG A 179 14.95 -12.71 -19.37
C ARG A 179 15.19 -11.24 -18.99
N GLY A 180 15.16 -10.90 -17.71
CA GLY A 180 15.12 -9.52 -17.23
C GLY A 180 16.46 -8.79 -17.21
N GLN A 181 17.58 -9.50 -17.38
CA GLN A 181 18.93 -8.97 -17.24
C GLN A 181 19.14 -8.30 -15.86
N SER A 182 20.30 -7.66 -15.64
CA SER A 182 20.61 -7.00 -14.37
C SER A 182 19.62 -5.88 -14.03
N ALA A 183 19.14 -5.13 -15.03
CA ALA A 183 18.18 -4.05 -14.83
C ALA A 183 16.83 -4.56 -14.31
N GLY A 184 16.26 -5.60 -14.93
CA GLY A 184 14.99 -6.18 -14.49
C GLY A 184 15.09 -6.87 -13.13
N ILE A 185 16.18 -7.59 -12.88
CA ILE A 185 16.44 -8.24 -11.58
C ILE A 185 16.57 -7.19 -10.47
N ALA A 186 17.31 -6.10 -10.71
CA ALA A 186 17.43 -5.01 -9.74
C ALA A 186 16.08 -4.35 -9.43
N LEU A 187 15.23 -4.10 -10.44
CA LEU A 187 13.90 -3.55 -10.22
C LEU A 187 13.01 -4.51 -9.42
N MET A 188 13.05 -5.81 -9.74
CA MET A 188 12.34 -6.84 -8.99
C MET A 188 12.81 -6.91 -7.53
N ALA A 189 14.11 -6.81 -7.27
CA ALA A 189 14.66 -6.77 -5.92
C ALA A 189 14.18 -5.54 -5.15
N ILE A 190 14.23 -4.35 -5.75
CA ILE A 190 13.72 -3.11 -5.15
C ILE A 190 12.22 -3.25 -4.81
N SER A 191 11.41 -3.72 -5.75
CA SER A 191 9.97 -3.95 -5.54
C SER A 191 9.72 -4.99 -4.44
N GLY A 192 10.44 -6.10 -4.45
CA GLY A 192 10.30 -7.18 -3.48
C GLY A 192 10.69 -6.77 -2.06
N VAL A 193 11.84 -6.10 -1.91
CA VAL A 193 12.32 -5.61 -0.61
C VAL A 193 11.37 -4.57 -0.02
N THR A 194 10.91 -3.60 -0.81
CA THR A 194 9.98 -2.57 -0.32
C THR A 194 8.62 -3.15 0.07
N ALA A 195 8.09 -4.11 -0.70
CA ALA A 195 6.87 -4.83 -0.35
C ALA A 195 7.05 -5.69 0.92
N LEU A 196 8.18 -6.39 1.06
CA LEU A 196 8.49 -7.20 2.23
C LEU A 196 8.64 -6.35 3.49
N LEU A 197 9.35 -5.22 3.41
CA LEU A 197 9.49 -4.27 4.52
C LEU A 197 8.12 -3.74 4.99
N LEU A 198 7.22 -3.42 4.05
CA LEU A 198 5.85 -3.04 4.39
C LEU A 198 5.12 -4.16 5.16
N ILE A 199 5.23 -5.41 4.70
CA ILE A 199 4.60 -6.57 5.37
C ILE A 199 5.17 -6.74 6.78
N ILE A 200 6.50 -6.64 6.95
CA ILE A 200 7.17 -6.76 8.25
C ILE A 200 6.70 -5.65 9.20
N VAL A 201 6.67 -4.40 8.75
CA VAL A 201 6.23 -3.28 9.59
C VAL A 201 4.74 -3.35 9.92
N ALA A 202 3.90 -3.77 8.97
CA ALA A 202 2.49 -4.02 9.24
C ALA A 202 2.29 -5.13 10.29
N CYS A 203 3.07 -6.22 10.20
CA CYS A 203 3.06 -7.30 11.19
C CYS A 203 3.51 -6.80 12.56
N TRP A 204 4.60 -6.04 12.60
CA TRP A 204 5.13 -5.48 13.84
C TRP A 204 4.14 -4.54 14.52
N HIS A 205 3.54 -3.63 13.76
CA HIS A 205 2.54 -2.70 14.27
C HIS A 205 1.28 -3.43 14.76
N ALA A 206 0.82 -4.47 14.03
CA ALA A 206 -0.32 -5.27 14.45
C ALA A 206 -0.05 -6.08 15.73
N TRP A 207 1.19 -6.45 15.98
CA TRP A 207 1.59 -7.18 17.19
C TRP A 207 1.85 -6.26 18.40
N THR A 208 2.33 -5.05 18.16
CA THR A 208 2.78 -4.13 19.22
C THR A 208 1.77 -3.07 19.63
N VAL A 209 0.89 -2.64 18.72
CA VAL A 209 -0.04 -1.53 18.97
C VAL A 209 -1.48 -2.02 18.98
N ASP A 210 -1.98 -2.44 17.82
CA ASP A 210 -3.38 -2.83 17.66
C ASP A 210 -3.50 -3.91 16.57
N PHE A 211 -4.05 -5.06 16.95
CA PHE A 211 -4.24 -6.19 16.05
C PHE A 211 -5.40 -5.92 15.08
N GLN A 212 -5.04 -5.29 13.97
CA GLN A 212 -5.92 -5.12 12.82
C GLN A 212 -5.36 -5.87 11.61
N ALA A 213 -5.84 -7.10 11.40
CA ALA A 213 -5.47 -7.92 10.25
C ALA A 213 -6.24 -7.49 8.99
N GLN A 214 -5.93 -6.31 8.46
CA GLN A 214 -6.62 -5.71 7.32
C GLN A 214 -5.73 -5.57 6.08
N GLY A 215 -6.20 -6.12 4.97
CA GLY A 215 -5.51 -6.07 3.68
C GLY A 215 -5.26 -4.68 3.12
N ARG A 216 -6.04 -3.66 3.55
CA ARG A 216 -5.85 -2.26 3.13
C ARG A 216 -4.44 -1.73 3.41
N TYR A 217 -3.74 -2.30 4.40
CA TYR A 217 -2.37 -1.91 4.73
C TYR A 217 -1.39 -2.26 3.61
N PHE A 218 -1.72 -3.24 2.77
CA PHE A 218 -0.90 -3.70 1.64
C PHE A 218 -1.24 -3.03 0.31
N LEU A 219 -2.20 -2.09 0.27
CA LEU A 219 -2.53 -1.32 -0.95
C LEU A 219 -1.30 -0.72 -1.66
N PRO A 220 -0.26 -0.20 -0.97
CA PRO A 220 0.95 0.30 -1.62
C PRO A 220 1.68 -0.71 -2.51
N ILE A 221 1.49 -2.02 -2.30
CA ILE A 221 2.11 -3.07 -3.13
C ILE A 221 1.56 -3.04 -4.56
N ILE A 222 0.31 -2.62 -4.76
CA ILE A 222 -0.34 -2.59 -6.08
C ILE A 222 0.40 -1.65 -7.06
N PRO A 223 0.62 -0.35 -6.75
CA PRO A 223 1.38 0.52 -7.64
C PRO A 223 2.84 0.09 -7.81
N ILE A 224 3.46 -0.50 -6.78
CA ILE A 224 4.83 -1.07 -6.88
C ILE A 224 4.86 -2.18 -7.94
N ALA A 225 3.91 -3.13 -7.86
CA ALA A 225 3.78 -4.23 -8.80
C ALA A 225 3.43 -3.73 -10.21
N ALA A 226 2.60 -2.69 -10.33
CA ALA A 226 2.23 -2.09 -11.62
C ALA A 226 3.45 -1.49 -12.34
N VAL A 227 4.33 -0.79 -11.62
CA VAL A 227 5.58 -0.25 -12.19
C VAL A 227 6.51 -1.37 -12.64
N LEU A 228 6.67 -2.42 -11.83
CA LEU A 228 7.46 -3.60 -12.19
C LEU A 228 6.91 -4.25 -13.46
N PHE A 229 5.60 -4.52 -13.51
CA PHE A 229 4.93 -5.10 -14.67
C PHE A 229 5.10 -4.23 -15.91
N TYR A 230 4.94 -2.91 -15.78
CA TYR A 230 5.11 -1.99 -16.92
C TYR A 230 6.47 -2.15 -17.61
N HIS A 231 7.57 -2.25 -16.85
CA HIS A 231 8.90 -2.43 -17.41
C HIS A 231 9.16 -3.85 -17.90
N CYS A 232 8.57 -4.86 -17.24
CA CYS A 232 8.80 -6.27 -17.55
C CYS A 232 7.78 -6.87 -18.56
N ARG A 233 6.76 -6.12 -19.01
CA ARG A 233 5.68 -6.63 -19.90
C ARG A 233 6.14 -7.28 -21.22
N ARG A 234 7.36 -6.97 -21.68
CA ARG A 234 7.93 -7.54 -22.90
C ARG A 234 8.59 -8.90 -22.69
N ILE A 235 9.04 -9.18 -21.47
CA ILE A 235 9.79 -10.40 -21.13
C ILE A 235 8.93 -11.46 -20.45
N ILE A 236 7.76 -11.07 -19.94
CA ILE A 236 6.81 -11.96 -19.26
C ILE A 236 6.23 -13.00 -20.22
N PHE A 237 6.02 -14.24 -19.73
CA PHE A 237 5.22 -15.27 -20.41
C PHE A 237 3.74 -14.85 -20.49
N ARG A 238 3.43 -14.01 -21.48
CA ARG A 238 2.14 -13.35 -21.65
C ARG A 238 0.91 -14.25 -21.52
N PRO A 239 0.79 -15.39 -22.24
CA PRO A 239 -0.45 -16.17 -22.19
C PRO A 239 -0.74 -16.68 -20.76
N VAL A 240 0.27 -17.25 -20.11
CA VAL A 240 0.16 -17.74 -18.73
C VAL A 240 -0.20 -16.60 -17.77
N PHE A 241 0.51 -15.47 -17.87
CA PHE A 241 0.26 -14.32 -17.01
C PHE A 241 -1.16 -13.77 -17.15
N TYR A 242 -1.64 -13.56 -18.39
CA TYR A 242 -2.97 -13.01 -18.62
C TYR A 242 -4.08 -13.98 -18.22
N ILE A 243 -3.92 -15.29 -18.43
CA ILE A 243 -4.87 -16.30 -17.96
C ILE A 243 -4.99 -16.22 -16.44
N LEU A 244 -3.87 -16.30 -15.71
CA LEU A 244 -3.86 -16.24 -14.24
C LEU A 244 -4.41 -14.90 -13.72
N PHE A 245 -4.06 -13.78 -14.35
CA PHE A 245 -4.59 -12.46 -13.99
C PHE A 245 -6.11 -12.39 -14.19
N PHE A 246 -6.61 -12.88 -15.33
CA PHE A 246 -8.04 -12.91 -15.62
C PHE A 246 -8.80 -13.86 -14.68
N THR A 247 -8.20 -14.99 -14.31
CA THR A 247 -8.75 -15.89 -13.28
C THR A 247 -8.88 -15.18 -11.93
N LEU A 248 -7.85 -14.45 -11.47
CA LEU A 248 -7.93 -13.67 -10.24
C LEU A 248 -8.98 -12.56 -10.31
N PHE A 249 -9.06 -11.85 -11.44
CA PHE A 249 -10.09 -10.87 -11.66
C PHE A 249 -11.50 -11.51 -11.58
N SER A 250 -11.69 -12.66 -12.21
CA SER A 250 -12.95 -13.41 -12.18
C SER A 250 -13.31 -13.84 -10.76
N PHE A 251 -12.34 -14.31 -9.96
CA PHE A 251 -12.55 -14.60 -8.55
C PHE A 251 -12.92 -13.36 -7.73
N SER A 252 -12.33 -12.21 -8.02
CA SER A 252 -12.68 -10.96 -7.36
C SER A 252 -14.12 -10.55 -7.68
N VAL A 253 -14.53 -10.63 -8.94
CA VAL A 253 -15.90 -10.32 -9.38
C VAL A 253 -16.90 -11.30 -8.77
N TYR A 254 -16.61 -12.61 -8.82
CA TYR A 254 -17.44 -13.66 -8.23
C TYR A 254 -17.71 -13.39 -6.73
N ASN A 255 -16.64 -13.15 -5.96
CA ASN A 255 -16.75 -12.94 -4.53
C ASN A 255 -17.45 -11.62 -4.20
N PHE A 256 -17.22 -10.57 -4.98
CA PHE A 256 -17.92 -9.32 -4.80
C PHE A 256 -19.43 -9.45 -5.07
N ILE A 257 -19.84 -10.12 -6.15
CA ILE A 257 -21.26 -10.26 -6.50
C ILE A 257 -21.99 -11.21 -5.54
N LEU A 258 -21.44 -12.40 -5.31
CA LEU A 258 -22.17 -13.46 -4.59
C LEU A 258 -22.05 -13.38 -3.07
N VAL A 259 -21.00 -12.76 -2.54
CA VAL A 259 -20.79 -12.60 -1.10
C VAL A 259 -21.00 -11.13 -0.72
N GLY A 260 -20.24 -10.22 -1.33
CA GLY A 260 -20.33 -8.79 -1.02
C GLY A 260 -21.73 -8.23 -1.23
N LEU A 261 -22.21 -8.18 -2.46
CA LEU A 261 -23.48 -7.54 -2.81
C LEU A 261 -24.70 -8.27 -2.20
N ARG A 262 -24.64 -9.60 -2.14
CA ARG A 262 -25.72 -10.44 -1.60
C ARG A 262 -25.94 -10.23 -0.10
N ASP A 263 -24.87 -10.10 0.67
CA ASP A 263 -24.93 -10.15 2.13
C ASP A 263 -24.87 -8.76 2.78
N ILE A 264 -24.24 -7.77 2.13
CA ILE A 264 -24.12 -6.38 2.65
C ILE A 264 -25.48 -5.67 2.77
N GLY A 265 -26.47 -6.04 1.95
CA GLY A 265 -27.76 -5.33 1.86
C GLY A 265 -28.91 -5.88 2.71
N LYS A 266 -28.73 -6.96 3.49
CA LYS A 266 -29.86 -7.67 4.11
C LYS A 266 -30.15 -7.34 5.57
N TYR A 267 -29.29 -6.56 6.24
CA TYR A 267 -29.48 -6.16 7.64
C TYR A 267 -29.33 -4.65 7.84
N GLY A 268 -29.90 -3.90 6.88
CA GLY A 268 -30.19 -2.47 7.00
C GLY A 268 -31.69 -2.21 7.02
N MET A 269 -32.42 -2.98 7.83
CA MET A 269 -33.73 -2.67 8.43
C MET A 269 -33.82 -3.43 9.75
#